data_AF-W7E2U5-F1
#
_entry.id   AF-W7E2U5-F1
#
_cell.length_a   1.000
_cell.length_b   1.000
_cell.length_c   1.000
_cell.angle_alpha   90.00
_cell.angle_beta   90.00
_cell.angle_gamma   90.00
#
_symmetry.space_group_name_H-M   'P 1'
#
loop_
_entity.id
_entity.type
_entity.pdbx_description
1 polymer ?
#
loop_
_entity_poly.entity_id
_entity_poly.type
_entity_poly.pdbx_seq_one_letter_code
_entity_poly.pdbx_strand_id
1 'polypeptide(L)'
;MHRYGAFDWDAFTNESYVKDDENRRLTYCGYMKFLSLDLANTYLIGLGRTKSTFERGVEVIAKSMLKRENKISINILPVQKLLTLWHGTVAIMVDGTVIVGQRKSFEEDAKLELVYEDQRPSYFRERSELFQLSKSAAVTFEPIYPCGIMIRPASGPKSLSIHDIDAQKIRRLAEVNSPVILRGFAQTKNRDAFVANSYEMGVPTPWKFGLVLEVKDRGAEGQGLNNVLSQE
;
A
#
# COMPACT_ATOMS: atom_id res chain seq x y z
N MET A 1 28.03 -30.04 -15.90
CA MET A 1 26.64 -30.01 -15.41
C MET A 1 26.70 -29.56 -13.95
N HIS A 2 26.27 -28.34 -13.62
CA HIS A 2 26.20 -27.93 -12.22
C HIS A 2 25.12 -28.79 -11.53
N ARG A 3 25.51 -29.64 -10.58
CA ARG A 3 24.54 -30.39 -9.77
C ARG A 3 23.86 -29.40 -8.83
N TYR A 4 22.58 -29.13 -9.07
CA TYR A 4 21.74 -28.40 -8.12
C TYR A 4 21.82 -29.10 -6.75
N GLY A 5 22.30 -28.40 -5.72
CA GLY A 5 22.35 -28.91 -4.34
C GLY A 5 23.62 -29.65 -3.91
N ALA A 6 24.73 -29.59 -4.65
CA ALA A 6 26.00 -30.16 -4.18
C ALA A 6 26.46 -29.46 -2.86
N PHE A 7 26.46 -30.23 -1.78
CA PHE A 7 26.75 -29.79 -0.41
C PHE A 7 28.27 -29.73 -0.19
N ASP A 8 28.93 -28.77 -0.84
CA ASP A 8 30.35 -28.49 -0.58
C ASP A 8 30.49 -27.49 0.57
N TRP A 9 30.95 -28.00 1.72
CA TRP A 9 31.06 -27.31 3.00
C TRP A 9 32.24 -26.31 3.06
N ASP A 10 33.21 -26.40 2.16
CA ASP A 10 34.46 -25.63 2.28
C ASP A 10 34.27 -24.12 2.04
N ALA A 11 33.14 -23.70 1.46
CA ALA A 11 32.80 -22.29 1.27
C ALA A 11 32.09 -21.63 2.49
N PHE A 12 31.76 -22.38 3.55
CA PHE A 12 30.99 -21.87 4.71
C PHE A 12 31.72 -20.83 5.58
N THR A 13 33.04 -20.78 5.46
CA THR A 13 33.93 -20.06 6.38
C THR A 13 34.34 -18.69 5.89
N ASN A 14 34.10 -18.35 4.62
CA ASN A 14 34.63 -17.10 4.07
C ASN A 14 33.70 -15.91 4.33
N GLU A 15 33.89 -15.23 5.47
CA GLU A 15 33.16 -14.01 5.82
C GLU A 15 33.23 -12.92 4.74
N SER A 16 34.29 -12.91 3.91
CA SER A 16 34.46 -11.92 2.83
C SER A 16 33.37 -12.02 1.78
N TYR A 17 32.83 -13.22 1.50
CA TYR A 17 31.79 -13.43 0.49
C TYR A 17 30.51 -12.60 0.75
N VAL A 18 30.20 -12.36 2.03
CA VAL A 18 29.06 -11.54 2.46
C VAL A 18 29.43 -10.07 2.56
N LYS A 19 30.66 -9.75 2.98
CA LYS A 19 31.10 -8.38 3.28
C LYS A 19 31.39 -7.56 2.02
N ASP A 20 31.87 -8.21 0.96
CA ASP A 20 32.41 -7.51 -0.22
C ASP A 20 31.32 -7.05 -1.23
N ASP A 21 30.07 -7.48 -1.06
CA ASP A 21 28.95 -7.14 -1.96
C ASP A 21 27.72 -6.67 -1.17
N GLU A 22 27.23 -5.48 -1.51
CA GLU A 22 26.09 -4.86 -0.81
C GLU A 22 24.79 -5.68 -0.93
N ASN A 23 24.50 -6.24 -2.10
CA ASN A 23 23.30 -7.04 -2.32
C ASN A 23 23.34 -8.34 -1.50
N ARG A 24 24.51 -8.98 -1.41
CA ARG A 24 24.73 -10.17 -0.59
C ARG A 24 24.59 -9.84 0.89
N ARG A 25 25.15 -8.72 1.34
CA ARG A 25 25.03 -8.23 2.72
C ARG A 25 23.56 -7.95 3.09
N LEU A 26 22.82 -7.23 2.25
CA LEU A 26 21.39 -6.95 2.47
C LEU A 26 20.56 -8.24 2.52
N THR A 27 20.81 -9.16 1.58
CA THR A 27 20.14 -10.47 1.57
C THR A 27 20.43 -11.27 2.84
N TYR A 28 21.71 -11.32 3.25
CA TYR A 28 22.13 -12.00 4.47
C TYR A 28 21.48 -11.39 5.72
N CYS A 29 21.50 -10.06 5.86
CA CYS A 29 20.84 -9.36 6.96
C CYS A 29 19.32 -9.65 6.99
N GLY A 30 18.69 -9.79 5.83
CA GLY A 30 17.30 -10.21 5.70
C GLY A 30 17.09 -11.61 6.27
N TYR A 31 17.85 -12.59 5.79
CA TYR A 31 17.77 -13.98 6.25
C TYR A 31 17.99 -14.10 7.76
N MET A 32 18.99 -13.41 8.31
CA MET A 32 19.21 -13.40 9.75
C MET A 32 17.97 -12.95 10.53
N LYS A 33 17.37 -11.82 10.14
CA LYS A 33 16.17 -11.30 10.80
C LYS A 33 14.98 -12.25 10.69
N PHE A 34 14.74 -12.81 9.51
CA PHE A 34 13.58 -13.67 9.26
C PHE A 34 13.71 -15.04 9.92
N LEU A 35 14.84 -15.72 9.72
CA LEU A 35 15.10 -17.02 10.34
C LEU A 35 15.08 -16.92 11.86
N SER A 36 15.61 -15.83 12.45
CA SER A 36 15.49 -15.63 13.89
C SER A 36 14.06 -15.56 14.38
N LEU A 37 13.13 -14.96 13.62
CA LEU A 37 11.71 -14.89 14.00
C LEU A 37 11.00 -16.23 13.76
N ASP A 38 11.19 -16.84 12.59
CA ASP A 38 10.53 -18.10 12.20
C ASP A 38 10.93 -19.26 13.10
N LEU A 39 12.21 -19.34 13.42
CA LEU A 39 12.78 -20.45 14.18
C LEU A 39 12.64 -20.27 15.70
N ALA A 40 12.30 -19.08 16.19
CA ALA A 40 12.19 -18.81 17.63
C ALA A 40 11.15 -19.69 18.31
N ASN A 41 10.00 -19.93 17.67
CA ASN A 41 8.93 -20.76 18.22
C ASN A 41 9.22 -22.27 18.10
N THR A 42 9.98 -22.67 17.06
CA THR A 42 10.35 -24.07 16.82
C THR A 42 11.50 -24.50 17.72
N TYR A 43 12.47 -23.62 17.96
CA TYR A 43 13.69 -23.89 18.72
C TYR A 43 13.79 -22.95 19.92
N LEU A 44 12.93 -23.20 20.92
CA LEU A 44 12.86 -22.40 22.14
C LEU A 44 14.23 -22.27 22.83
N ILE A 45 14.57 -21.05 23.21
CA ILE A 45 15.75 -20.73 24.02
C ILE A 45 15.41 -21.07 25.47
N GLY A 46 16.22 -21.92 26.11
CA GLY A 46 15.93 -22.44 27.45
C GLY A 46 17.02 -23.39 27.95
N LEU A 47 16.71 -24.22 28.95
CA LEU A 47 17.68 -25.06 29.67
C LEU A 47 18.56 -25.96 28.75
N GLY A 48 18.09 -26.30 27.54
CA GLY A 48 18.83 -27.10 26.56
C GLY A 48 19.47 -26.35 25.38
N ARG A 49 19.19 -25.05 25.19
CA ARG A 49 19.74 -24.27 24.07
C ARG A 49 19.94 -22.82 24.48
N THR A 50 21.18 -22.36 24.42
CA THR A 50 21.55 -20.96 24.68
C THR A 50 21.21 -20.08 23.47
N LYS A 51 21.03 -18.78 23.72
CA LYS A 51 20.81 -17.76 22.68
C LYS A 51 21.92 -17.78 21.61
N SER A 52 23.18 -17.90 22.04
CA SER A 52 24.33 -17.98 21.14
C SER A 52 24.29 -19.19 20.21
N THR A 53 23.91 -20.37 20.75
CA THR A 53 23.77 -21.59 19.92
C THR A 53 22.64 -21.46 18.91
N PHE A 54 21.54 -20.79 19.28
CA PHE A 54 20.45 -20.47 18.35
C PHE A 54 20.90 -19.52 17.23
N GLU A 55 21.53 -18.40 17.58
CA GLU A 55 22.03 -17.41 16.61
C GLU A 55 23.03 -18.02 15.63
N ARG A 56 23.94 -18.88 16.11
CA ARG A 56 24.88 -19.59 15.25
C ARG A 56 24.19 -20.57 14.30
N GLY A 57 23.13 -21.24 14.75
CA GLY A 57 22.30 -22.09 13.88
C GLY A 57 21.62 -21.29 12.78
N VAL A 58 21.06 -20.13 13.13
CA VAL A 58 20.45 -19.20 12.17
C VAL A 58 21.48 -18.72 11.14
N GLU A 59 22.68 -18.36 11.57
CA GLU A 59 23.77 -17.93 10.68
C GLU A 59 24.16 -19.00 9.67
N VAL A 60 24.30 -20.26 10.11
CA VAL A 60 24.61 -21.40 9.23
C VAL A 60 23.54 -21.54 8.13
N ILE A 61 22.27 -21.47 8.51
CA ILE A 61 21.16 -21.57 7.55
C ILE A 61 21.18 -20.37 6.60
N ALA A 62 21.34 -19.14 7.10
CA ALA A 62 21.39 -17.93 6.29
C ALA A 62 22.51 -17.96 5.24
N LYS A 63 23.72 -18.38 5.63
CA LYS A 63 24.87 -18.54 4.71
C LYS A 63 24.58 -19.58 3.63
N SER A 64 23.97 -20.72 4.00
CA SER A 64 23.59 -21.76 3.04
C SER A 64 22.54 -21.26 2.03
N MET A 65 21.58 -20.45 2.48
CA MET A 65 20.57 -19.85 1.62
C MET A 65 21.19 -18.83 0.66
N LEU A 66 22.24 -18.12 1.07
CA LEU A 66 22.90 -17.06 0.29
C LEU A 66 23.62 -17.59 -0.97
N LYS A 67 24.19 -18.80 -0.94
CA LYS A 67 25.02 -19.40 -2.01
C LYS A 67 24.31 -19.60 -3.37
N ARG A 68 23.01 -19.31 -3.47
CA ARG A 68 22.21 -19.41 -4.70
C ARG A 68 22.44 -18.18 -5.60
N GLU A 69 23.35 -18.28 -6.58
CA GLU A 69 23.65 -17.32 -7.67
C GLU A 69 23.79 -15.83 -7.27
N ASN A 70 23.98 -14.93 -8.25
CA ASN A 70 24.04 -13.50 -8.02
C ASN A 70 22.65 -12.96 -7.69
N LYS A 71 22.44 -12.62 -6.42
CA LYS A 71 21.16 -12.09 -5.94
C LYS A 71 21.13 -10.59 -6.03
N ILE A 72 20.01 -10.07 -6.51
CA ILE A 72 19.69 -8.64 -6.47
C ILE A 72 18.65 -8.44 -5.38
N SER A 73 18.94 -7.59 -4.41
CA SER A 73 17.99 -7.22 -3.37
C SER A 73 17.07 -6.12 -3.91
N ILE A 74 15.77 -6.41 -4.02
CA ILE A 74 14.76 -5.46 -4.50
C ILE A 74 13.72 -5.28 -3.40
N ASN A 75 13.42 -4.03 -3.06
CA ASN A 75 12.24 -3.75 -2.25
C ASN A 75 11.00 -3.69 -3.14
N ILE A 76 9.99 -4.46 -2.76
CA ILE A 76 8.70 -4.54 -3.47
C ILE A 76 7.66 -3.58 -2.89
N LEU A 77 7.98 -2.91 -1.79
CA LEU A 77 7.18 -1.85 -1.19
C LEU A 77 7.98 -0.54 -1.14
N PRO A 78 7.30 0.62 -1.16
CA PRO A 78 7.93 1.93 -1.08
C PRO A 78 8.39 2.25 0.36
N VAL A 79 9.13 1.35 0.99
CA VAL A 79 9.64 1.51 2.37
C VAL A 79 11.15 1.31 2.44
N GLN A 80 11.79 1.87 3.46
CA GLN A 80 13.24 1.69 3.67
C GLN A 80 13.55 0.47 4.56
N LYS A 81 12.53 -0.09 5.22
CA LYS A 81 12.69 -1.21 6.15
C LYS A 81 12.80 -2.53 5.39
N LEU A 82 13.86 -3.28 5.65
CA LEU A 82 14.02 -4.64 5.17
C LEU A 82 13.04 -5.58 5.90
N LEU A 83 11.86 -5.76 5.33
CA LEU A 83 10.84 -6.72 5.76
C LEU A 83 10.23 -7.39 4.53
N THR A 84 10.09 -8.71 4.55
CA THR A 84 9.35 -9.44 3.51
C THR A 84 7.87 -9.43 3.84
N LEU A 85 7.02 -9.38 2.80
CA LEU A 85 5.56 -9.30 2.96
C LEU A 85 4.98 -10.41 3.84
N TRP A 86 5.49 -11.63 3.72
CA TRP A 86 4.98 -12.78 4.46
C TRP A 86 5.38 -12.83 5.95
N HIS A 87 6.30 -11.96 6.40
CA HIS A 87 6.68 -11.84 7.82
C HIS A 87 6.16 -10.56 8.48
N GLY A 88 5.26 -9.85 7.79
CA GLY A 88 4.74 -8.58 8.26
C GLY A 88 3.36 -8.29 7.73
N THR A 89 2.93 -7.07 8.00
CA THR A 89 1.70 -6.50 7.48
C THR A 89 1.96 -5.05 7.09
N VAL A 90 1.11 -4.52 6.21
CA VAL A 90 1.17 -3.13 5.77
C VAL A 90 0.14 -2.32 6.53
N ALA A 91 0.48 -1.06 6.81
CA ALA A 91 -0.51 -0.06 7.18
C ALA A 91 -0.49 1.10 6.20
N ILE A 92 -1.68 1.62 5.90
CA ILE A 92 -1.87 2.73 4.97
C ILE A 92 -2.35 3.93 5.77
N MET A 93 -1.54 4.99 5.75
CA MET A 93 -1.81 6.22 6.45
C MET A 93 -2.84 7.08 5.69
N VAL A 94 -3.38 8.11 6.34
CA VAL A 94 -4.39 8.99 5.73
C VAL A 94 -3.86 9.67 4.46
N ASP A 95 -2.57 10.06 4.46
CA ASP A 95 -1.86 10.67 3.33
C ASP A 95 -1.50 9.69 2.21
N GLY A 96 -1.83 8.41 2.36
CA GLY A 96 -1.49 7.35 1.40
C GLY A 96 -0.11 6.73 1.61
N THR A 97 0.67 7.19 2.59
CA THR A 97 1.95 6.57 2.94
C THR A 97 1.75 5.11 3.37
N VAL A 98 2.54 4.21 2.78
CA VAL A 98 2.56 2.80 3.16
C VAL A 98 3.68 2.56 4.15
N ILE A 99 3.34 2.06 5.34
CA ILE A 99 4.30 1.57 6.34
C ILE A 99 4.22 0.06 6.48
N VAL A 100 5.30 -0.55 6.94
CA VAL A 100 5.38 -2.02 7.10
C VAL A 100 5.94 -2.39 8.46
N GLY A 101 5.28 -3.33 9.13
CA GLY A 101 5.60 -3.72 10.50
C GLY A 101 5.19 -5.15 10.82
N GLN A 102 5.48 -5.55 12.06
CA GLN A 102 4.93 -6.78 12.62
C GLN A 102 3.47 -6.52 13.03
N ARG A 103 2.60 -7.50 12.81
CA ARG A 103 1.17 -7.44 13.17
C ARG A 103 0.97 -6.96 14.61
N LYS A 104 1.70 -7.56 15.56
CA LYS A 104 1.58 -7.25 16.99
C LYS A 104 1.78 -5.75 17.28
N SER A 105 2.79 -5.12 16.66
CA SER A 105 3.06 -3.70 16.87
C SER A 105 1.94 -2.80 16.34
N PHE A 106 1.25 -3.20 15.26
CA PHE A 106 0.12 -2.44 14.73
C PHE A 106 -1.16 -2.68 15.52
N GLU A 107 -1.35 -3.86 16.12
CA GLU A 107 -2.46 -4.15 17.02
C GLU A 107 -2.37 -3.35 18.34
N GLU A 108 -1.15 -3.09 18.81
CA GLU A 108 -0.89 -2.27 20.00
C GLU A 108 -1.00 -0.76 19.73
N ASP A 109 -0.95 -0.33 18.47
CA ASP A 109 -1.05 1.09 18.09
C ASP A 109 -2.50 1.55 18.00
N ALA A 110 -2.92 2.37 18.96
CA ALA A 110 -4.27 2.94 19.02
C ALA A 110 -4.62 3.83 17.81
N LYS A 111 -3.63 4.32 17.05
CA LYS A 111 -3.85 5.11 15.83
C LYS A 111 -4.24 4.26 14.64
N LEU A 112 -4.01 2.95 14.69
CA LEU A 112 -4.30 2.04 13.60
C LEU A 112 -5.60 1.26 13.86
N GLU A 113 -6.23 0.85 12.77
CA GLU A 113 -7.37 -0.06 12.77
C GLU A 113 -7.17 -1.16 11.73
N LEU A 114 -7.67 -2.36 12.02
CA LEU A 114 -7.65 -3.48 11.08
C LEU A 114 -8.79 -3.34 10.09
N VAL A 115 -8.48 -3.29 8.80
CA VAL A 115 -9.44 -3.24 7.71
C VAL A 115 -9.80 -4.66 7.28
N TYR A 116 -11.10 -4.90 7.12
CA TYR A 116 -11.65 -6.14 6.62
C TYR A 116 -12.16 -5.96 5.19
N GLU A 117 -11.76 -6.88 4.31
CA GLU A 117 -12.26 -7.00 2.93
C GLU A 117 -12.84 -8.40 2.77
N ASP A 118 -14.06 -8.50 2.26
CA ASP A 118 -14.78 -9.78 2.14
C ASP A 118 -14.78 -10.61 3.45
N GLN A 119 -14.97 -9.93 4.57
CA GLN A 119 -14.95 -10.49 5.94
C GLN A 119 -13.61 -11.11 6.36
N ARG A 120 -12.53 -10.82 5.62
CA ARG A 120 -11.18 -11.27 5.93
C ARG A 120 -10.30 -10.08 6.32
N PRO A 121 -9.39 -10.25 7.30
CA PRO A 121 -8.43 -9.20 7.62
C PRO A 121 -7.51 -8.98 6.41
N SER A 122 -7.41 -7.73 5.96
CA SER A 122 -6.63 -7.37 4.77
C SER A 122 -5.37 -6.60 5.15
N TYR A 123 -5.50 -5.40 5.72
CA TYR A 123 -4.39 -4.52 6.08
C TYR A 123 -4.76 -3.60 7.26
N PHE A 124 -3.80 -2.86 7.79
CA PHE A 124 -4.06 -1.82 8.80
C PHE A 124 -4.23 -0.44 8.16
N ARG A 125 -5.03 0.43 8.75
CA ARG A 125 -5.19 1.80 8.27
C ARG A 125 -5.12 2.77 9.44
N GLU A 126 -4.58 3.96 9.20
CA GLU A 126 -4.68 5.04 10.18
C GLU A 126 -6.14 5.45 10.41
N ARG A 127 -6.54 5.53 11.67
CA ARG A 127 -7.87 5.98 12.07
C ARG A 127 -8.03 7.45 11.74
N SER A 128 -9.12 7.79 11.06
CA SER A 128 -9.44 9.18 10.75
C SER A 128 -10.93 9.37 10.53
N GLU A 129 -11.43 10.52 10.96
CA GLU A 129 -12.80 10.96 10.69
C GLU A 129 -13.06 11.18 9.19
N LEU A 130 -12.00 11.33 8.39
CA LEU A 130 -12.07 11.42 6.92
C LEU A 130 -12.58 10.13 6.28
N PHE A 131 -12.48 8.98 6.96
CA PHE A 131 -13.02 7.71 6.47
C PHE A 131 -14.50 7.51 6.83
N GLN A 132 -15.11 8.45 7.56
CA GLN A 132 -16.55 8.45 7.88
C GLN A 132 -17.31 9.38 6.92
N LEU A 133 -17.37 9.00 5.64
CA LEU A 133 -17.82 9.88 4.56
C LEU A 133 -19.32 9.95 4.35
N SER A 134 -20.03 8.85 4.52
CA SER A 134 -21.47 8.82 4.27
C SER A 134 -22.25 8.83 5.57
N LYS A 135 -23.33 9.62 5.57
CA LYS A 135 -24.26 9.77 6.69
C LYS A 135 -25.31 8.66 6.73
N SER A 136 -25.56 8.02 5.59
CA SER A 136 -26.69 7.13 5.34
C SER A 136 -26.30 5.66 5.19
N ALA A 137 -25.10 5.34 4.66
CA ALA A 137 -24.65 3.97 4.50
C ALA A 137 -23.11 3.84 4.51
N ALA A 138 -22.61 2.60 4.48
CA ALA A 138 -21.17 2.35 4.43
C ALA A 138 -20.60 2.54 3.01
N VAL A 139 -19.34 2.99 2.94
CA VAL A 139 -18.52 3.03 1.73
C VAL A 139 -17.26 2.19 1.93
N THR A 140 -16.72 1.66 0.85
CA THR A 140 -15.43 0.97 0.84
C THR A 140 -14.32 1.90 0.35
N PHE A 141 -13.12 1.65 0.83
CA PHE A 141 -11.92 2.42 0.53
C PHE A 141 -10.86 1.49 -0.04
N GLU A 142 -10.49 1.72 -1.29
CA GLU A 142 -9.47 0.95 -2.00
C GLU A 142 -8.28 1.87 -2.31
N PRO A 143 -7.15 1.71 -1.62
CA PRO A 143 -5.91 2.43 -1.92
C PRO A 143 -5.47 2.17 -3.37
N ILE A 144 -4.96 3.21 -4.03
CA ILE A 144 -4.43 3.13 -5.39
C ILE A 144 -2.91 3.27 -5.34
N TYR A 145 -2.22 2.44 -6.12
CA TYR A 145 -0.77 2.57 -6.30
C TYR A 145 -0.44 3.45 -7.51
N PRO A 146 0.53 4.38 -7.44
CA PRO A 146 1.41 4.65 -6.29
C PRO A 146 0.80 5.58 -5.22
N CYS A 147 -0.27 6.30 -5.54
CA CYS A 147 -0.98 7.17 -4.60
C CYS A 147 -2.48 7.27 -4.95
N GLY A 148 -3.26 7.80 -4.01
CA GLY A 148 -4.69 8.02 -4.16
C GLY A 148 -5.55 6.93 -3.53
N ILE A 149 -6.85 7.14 -3.65
CA ILE A 149 -7.86 6.29 -3.03
C ILE A 149 -9.11 6.25 -3.89
N MET A 150 -9.65 5.05 -4.06
CA MET A 150 -10.91 4.81 -4.74
C MET A 150 -11.99 4.49 -3.72
N ILE A 151 -13.09 5.21 -3.79
CA ILE A 151 -14.20 5.10 -2.86
C ILE A 151 -15.41 4.57 -3.63
N ARG A 152 -16.06 3.55 -3.09
CA ARG A 152 -17.27 2.95 -3.69
C ARG A 152 -18.37 2.76 -2.65
N PRO A 153 -19.64 2.75 -3.05
CA PRO A 153 -20.73 2.32 -2.16
C PRO A 153 -20.57 0.85 -1.75
N ALA A 154 -20.65 0.54 -0.45
CA ALA A 154 -20.42 -0.82 0.04
C ALA A 154 -21.54 -1.81 -0.34
N SER A 155 -22.78 -1.33 -0.47
CA SER A 155 -23.93 -2.15 -0.90
C SER A 155 -23.99 -2.38 -2.42
N GLY A 156 -22.94 -1.99 -3.16
CA GLY A 156 -22.83 -2.16 -4.60
C GLY A 156 -23.17 -0.90 -5.42
N PRO A 157 -22.99 -0.95 -6.75
CA PRO A 157 -23.11 0.23 -7.61
C PRO A 157 -24.50 0.89 -7.51
N LYS A 158 -24.51 2.22 -7.54
CA LYS A 158 -25.70 3.10 -7.50
C LYS A 158 -26.54 3.00 -6.22
N SER A 159 -26.07 2.30 -5.18
CA SER A 159 -26.73 2.27 -3.88
C SER A 159 -26.64 3.59 -3.11
N LEU A 160 -25.63 4.41 -3.42
CA LEU A 160 -25.48 5.78 -2.92
C LEU A 160 -25.40 6.77 -4.07
N SER A 161 -25.92 7.97 -3.84
CA SER A 161 -25.86 9.12 -4.74
C SER A 161 -24.68 10.03 -4.43
N ILE A 162 -24.44 11.01 -5.30
CA ILE A 162 -23.43 12.05 -5.07
C ILE A 162 -23.71 12.89 -3.81
N HIS A 163 -24.98 13.02 -3.40
CA HIS A 163 -25.39 13.82 -2.23
C HIS A 163 -25.22 13.09 -0.89
N ASP A 164 -25.01 11.76 -0.93
CA ASP A 164 -24.82 10.97 0.28
C ASP A 164 -23.39 11.09 0.85
N ILE A 165 -22.49 11.76 0.14
CA ILE A 165 -21.07 11.89 0.45
C ILE A 165 -20.76 13.27 1.01
N ASP A 166 -20.04 13.31 2.13
CA ASP A 166 -19.56 14.55 2.72
C ASP A 166 -18.47 15.21 1.84
N ALA A 167 -18.87 16.24 1.10
CA ALA A 167 -18.01 17.00 0.19
C ALA A 167 -16.80 17.64 0.88
N GLN A 168 -16.93 18.10 2.13
CA GLN A 168 -15.84 18.73 2.87
C GLN A 168 -14.78 17.72 3.29
N LYS A 169 -15.20 16.52 3.70
CA LYS A 169 -14.26 15.43 4.00
C LYS A 169 -13.55 14.94 2.74
N ILE A 170 -14.25 14.83 1.61
CA ILE A 170 -13.63 14.49 0.31
C ILE A 170 -12.57 15.51 -0.07
N ARG A 171 -12.87 16.82 0.07
CA ARG A 171 -11.90 17.87 -0.21
C ARG A 171 -10.64 17.73 0.67
N ARG A 172 -10.82 17.61 1.99
CA ARG A 172 -9.69 17.43 2.92
C ARG A 172 -8.88 16.18 2.61
N LEU A 173 -9.54 15.08 2.24
CA LEU A 173 -8.86 13.85 1.83
C LEU A 173 -8.05 14.08 0.54
N ALA A 174 -8.58 14.82 -0.43
CA ALA A 174 -7.88 15.14 -1.67
C ALA A 174 -6.67 16.08 -1.47
N GLU A 175 -6.68 16.90 -0.42
CA GLU A 175 -5.54 17.75 -0.05
C GLU A 175 -4.34 16.94 0.48
N VAL A 176 -4.57 15.73 1.02
CA VAL A 176 -3.52 14.89 1.61
C VAL A 176 -3.22 13.61 0.84
N ASN A 177 -4.20 13.04 0.13
CA ASN A 177 -4.09 11.77 -0.58
C ASN A 177 -4.84 11.83 -1.91
N SER A 178 -4.14 12.32 -2.93
CA SER A 178 -4.65 12.52 -4.28
C SER A 178 -4.09 11.47 -5.24
N PRO A 179 -4.87 10.95 -6.21
CA PRO A 179 -6.26 11.33 -6.50
C PRO A 179 -7.31 10.63 -5.62
N VAL A 180 -8.43 11.31 -5.36
CA VAL A 180 -9.63 10.71 -4.77
C VAL A 180 -10.63 10.38 -5.89
N ILE A 181 -10.91 9.09 -6.08
CA ILE A 181 -11.80 8.60 -7.14
C ILE A 181 -13.11 8.11 -6.53
N LEU A 182 -14.20 8.84 -6.76
CA LEU A 182 -15.55 8.41 -6.41
C LEU A 182 -16.14 7.56 -7.54
N ARG A 183 -16.27 6.24 -7.34
CA ARG A 183 -16.71 5.31 -8.39
C ARG A 183 -17.99 4.57 -8.00
N GLY A 184 -18.90 4.44 -8.96
CA GLY A 184 -20.12 3.65 -8.80
C GLY A 184 -21.26 4.37 -8.07
N PHE A 185 -21.20 5.69 -7.91
CA PHE A 185 -22.30 6.49 -7.34
C PHE A 185 -23.40 6.79 -8.37
N ALA A 186 -24.63 6.97 -7.90
CA ALA A 186 -25.79 7.40 -8.69
C ALA A 186 -25.82 8.93 -8.90
N GLN A 187 -26.66 9.39 -9.84
CA GLN A 187 -26.90 10.80 -10.15
C GLN A 187 -25.68 11.62 -10.61
N THR A 188 -24.59 10.94 -11.01
CA THR A 188 -23.35 11.55 -11.49
C THR A 188 -23.43 12.22 -12.87
N LYS A 189 -24.57 12.08 -13.57
CA LYS A 189 -24.82 12.70 -14.88
C LYS A 189 -25.74 13.92 -14.80
N ASN A 190 -26.25 14.26 -13.62
CA ASN A 190 -27.10 15.42 -13.43
C ASN A 190 -26.24 16.67 -13.25
N ARG A 191 -26.36 17.61 -14.19
CA ARG A 191 -25.56 18.85 -14.21
C ARG A 191 -25.81 19.71 -12.97
N ASP A 192 -27.05 19.87 -12.56
CA ASP A 192 -27.42 20.73 -11.43
C ASP A 192 -26.94 20.12 -10.10
N ALA A 193 -27.04 18.80 -9.97
CA ALA A 193 -26.49 18.08 -8.82
C ALA A 193 -24.96 18.23 -8.74
N PHE A 194 -24.26 18.18 -9.88
CA PHE A 194 -22.81 18.37 -9.95
C PHE A 194 -22.40 19.79 -9.57
N VAL A 195 -23.13 20.80 -10.05
CA VAL A 195 -22.91 22.21 -9.69
C VAL A 195 -23.17 22.43 -8.21
N ALA A 196 -24.28 21.94 -7.67
CA ALA A 196 -24.59 22.06 -6.24
C ALA A 196 -23.48 21.44 -5.36
N ASN A 197 -23.05 20.22 -5.68
CA ASN A 197 -21.98 19.54 -4.97
C ASN A 197 -20.63 20.28 -5.05
N SER A 198 -20.35 21.00 -6.16
CA SER A 198 -19.14 21.82 -6.26
C SER A 198 -19.11 22.95 -5.22
N TYR A 199 -20.25 23.58 -4.94
CA TYR A 199 -20.37 24.60 -3.89
C TYR A 199 -20.26 24.01 -2.49
N GLU A 200 -20.67 22.75 -2.29
CA GLU A 200 -20.46 22.04 -1.03
C GLU A 200 -18.98 21.73 -0.77
N MET A 201 -18.16 21.55 -1.81
CA MET A 201 -16.70 21.39 -1.68
C MET A 201 -16.00 22.74 -1.41
N GLY A 202 -16.51 23.83 -1.97
CA GLY A 202 -15.97 25.19 -1.79
C GLY A 202 -16.51 26.16 -2.83
N VAL A 203 -15.97 27.37 -2.90
CA VAL A 203 -16.37 28.32 -3.95
C VAL A 203 -15.67 27.92 -5.26
N PRO A 204 -16.40 27.42 -6.27
CA PRO A 204 -15.76 26.98 -7.49
C PRO A 204 -15.42 28.20 -8.37
N THR A 205 -14.30 28.14 -9.07
CA THR A 205 -13.85 29.23 -9.94
C THR A 205 -14.51 29.10 -11.31
N PRO A 206 -15.30 30.09 -11.78
CA PRO A 206 -15.97 30.00 -13.06
C PRO A 206 -15.00 30.26 -14.23
N TRP A 207 -15.26 29.63 -15.37
CA TRP A 207 -14.64 30.02 -16.64
C TRP A 207 -15.34 31.24 -17.24
N LYS A 208 -14.71 31.87 -18.25
CA LYS A 208 -15.34 32.93 -19.05
C LYS A 208 -16.69 32.50 -19.67
N PHE A 209 -16.83 31.22 -19.98
CA PHE A 209 -18.04 30.63 -20.59
C PHE A 209 -18.97 29.93 -19.58
N GLY A 210 -18.74 30.13 -18.27
CA GLY A 210 -19.57 29.57 -17.21
C GLY A 210 -18.84 28.55 -16.34
N LEU A 211 -19.57 27.92 -15.43
CA LEU A 211 -18.97 27.10 -14.38
C LEU A 211 -18.57 25.69 -14.84
N VAL A 212 -19.35 25.08 -15.74
CA VAL A 212 -19.16 23.70 -16.18
C VAL A 212 -18.57 23.67 -17.58
N LEU A 213 -17.39 23.06 -17.72
CA LEU A 213 -16.78 22.75 -19.01
C LEU A 213 -17.24 21.36 -19.47
N GLU A 214 -18.04 21.30 -20.54
CA GLU A 214 -18.46 20.03 -21.14
C GLU A 214 -17.41 19.52 -22.11
N VAL A 215 -16.72 18.44 -21.74
CA VAL A 215 -15.77 17.75 -22.62
C VAL A 215 -16.48 16.53 -23.23
N LYS A 216 -16.59 16.51 -24.56
CA LYS A 216 -17.20 15.41 -25.33
C LYS A 216 -16.18 14.87 -26.32
N ASP A 217 -15.86 13.59 -26.20
CA ASP A 217 -15.05 12.90 -27.20
C ASP A 217 -15.91 12.65 -28.45
N ARG A 218 -15.43 13.11 -29.62
CA ARG A 218 -16.08 12.92 -30.93
C ARG A 218 -15.48 11.75 -31.72
N GLY A 219 -14.56 10.98 -31.14
CA GLY A 219 -13.90 9.87 -31.83
C GLY A 219 -13.03 10.33 -33.01
N ALA A 220 -12.97 9.54 -34.06
CA ALA A 220 -12.07 9.76 -35.22
C ALA A 220 -12.48 10.92 -36.15
N GLU A 221 -13.58 11.64 -35.87
CA GLU A 221 -14.03 12.82 -36.64
C GLU A 221 -13.35 14.13 -36.19
N GLY A 222 -12.19 14.04 -35.53
CA GLY A 222 -11.39 15.20 -35.13
C GLY A 222 -10.47 15.65 -36.26
N GLN A 223 -10.80 16.76 -36.94
CA GLN A 223 -9.84 17.49 -37.79
C GLN A 223 -8.74 18.16 -36.94
N GLY A 224 -7.91 17.38 -36.25
CA GLY A 224 -6.66 17.82 -35.63
C GLY A 224 -6.76 18.73 -34.40
N LEU A 225 -7.97 19.11 -33.95
CA LEU A 225 -8.16 19.92 -32.74
C LEU A 225 -8.74 19.06 -31.62
N ASN A 226 -7.85 18.45 -30.84
CA ASN A 226 -8.19 17.89 -29.54
C ASN A 226 -8.48 19.07 -28.61
N ASN A 227 -9.75 19.47 -28.54
CA ASN A 227 -10.22 20.66 -27.82
C ASN A 227 -9.74 20.71 -26.36
N VAL A 228 -8.61 21.37 -26.18
CA VAL A 228 -8.26 22.17 -25.01
C VAL A 228 -7.98 23.56 -25.57
N LEU A 229 -9.02 24.37 -25.75
CA LEU A 229 -8.85 25.81 -26.00
C LEU A 229 -8.46 26.47 -24.67
N SER A 230 -7.23 26.24 -24.20
CA SER A 230 -6.56 27.11 -23.25
C SER A 230 -5.87 28.21 -24.06
N GLN A 231 -6.52 29.38 -24.15
CA GLN A 231 -5.80 30.62 -24.46
C GLN A 231 -5.25 31.15 -23.13
N GLU A 232 -4.04 30.71 -22.79
CA GLU A 232 -3.10 31.56 -22.06
C GLU A 232 -2.28 32.36 -23.08
#